data_AF-S8CP02-F1
#
_entry.id   AF-S8CP02-F1
#
_cell.length_a   1.000
_cell.length_b   1.000
_cell.length_c   1.000
_cell.angle_alpha   90.00
_cell.angle_beta   90.00
_cell.angle_gamma   90.00
#
_symmetry.space_group_name_H-M   'P 1'
#
loop_
_entity.id
_entity.type
_entity.pdbx_description
1 polymer ?
#
loop_
_entity_poly.entity_id
_entity_poly.type
_entity_poly.pdbx_seq_one_letter_code
_entity_poly.pdbx_strand_id
1 'polypeptide(L)'
;MVYSYTPAYYTSLHDSIASICRTILPFSLKKKRLTAIAAAEQQLEKQQSENLKWQQDCFHQILRLKGLCREGIIAEDRVSDFRAHLLETLVSSPAEYEASVILKDKLTFLQELVYMKCISEEEYDGARKPLLARFEGQ
;
A
#
# COMPACT_ATOMS: atom_id res chain seq x y z
N MET A 1 -12.77 47.44 -4.03
CA MET A 1 -12.84 47.21 -5.48
C MET A 1 -11.44 46.92 -5.98
N VAL A 2 -11.10 45.66 -6.21
CA VAL A 2 -9.77 45.26 -6.72
C VAL A 2 -9.94 44.97 -8.21
N TYR A 3 -9.48 45.89 -9.05
CA TYR A 3 -9.48 45.73 -10.50
C TYR A 3 -8.28 44.87 -10.90
N SER A 4 -8.53 43.59 -11.19
CA SER A 4 -7.54 42.74 -11.87
C SER A 4 -7.60 43.03 -13.38
N TYR A 5 -6.81 44.02 -13.82
CA TYR A 5 -6.58 44.29 -15.24
C TYR A 5 -5.84 43.12 -15.88
N THR A 6 -6.52 42.36 -16.74
CA THR A 6 -5.89 41.37 -17.61
C THR A 6 -5.90 41.92 -19.04
N PRO A 7 -4.73 42.12 -19.68
CA PRO A 7 -4.66 42.70 -21.02
C PRO A 7 -5.30 41.76 -22.06
N ALA A 8 -6.19 42.30 -22.89
CA ALA A 8 -6.96 41.58 -23.92
C ALA A 8 -6.11 40.96 -25.07
N TYR A 9 -4.78 41.05 -25.01
CA TYR A 9 -3.88 40.54 -26.03
C TYR A 9 -3.53 39.04 -25.88
N TYR A 10 -3.70 38.44 -24.69
CA TYR A 10 -3.45 37.01 -24.45
C TYR A 10 -4.71 36.14 -24.51
N THR A 11 -5.91 36.74 -24.49
CA THR A 11 -7.18 36.00 -24.45
C THR A 11 -7.48 35.29 -25.77
N SER A 12 -7.23 35.91 -26.92
CA SER A 12 -7.56 35.29 -28.22
C SER A 12 -6.73 34.05 -28.53
N LEU A 13 -5.44 34.06 -28.18
CA LEU A 13 -4.53 32.94 -28.41
C LEU A 13 -4.76 31.83 -27.38
N HIS A 14 -5.01 32.19 -26.12
CA HIS A 14 -5.40 31.24 -25.07
C HIS A 14 -6.75 30.59 -25.36
N ASP A 15 -7.73 31.36 -25.85
CA ASP A 15 -9.04 30.83 -26.27
C ASP A 15 -8.94 29.99 -27.54
N SER A 16 -8.03 30.32 -28.46
CA SER A 16 -7.75 29.50 -29.65
C SER A 16 -7.07 28.19 -29.27
N ILE A 17 -6.07 28.21 -28.39
CA ILE A 17 -5.44 26.99 -27.84
C ILE A 17 -6.48 26.18 -27.06
N ALA A 18 -7.31 26.81 -26.24
CA ALA A 18 -8.38 26.14 -25.49
C ALA A 18 -9.43 25.51 -26.43
N SER A 19 -9.79 26.19 -27.52
CA SER A 19 -10.72 25.70 -28.55
C SER A 19 -10.13 24.52 -29.35
N ILE A 20 -8.85 24.62 -29.72
CA ILE A 20 -8.09 23.54 -30.39
C ILE A 20 -7.97 22.33 -29.46
N CYS A 21 -7.67 22.53 -28.17
CA CYS A 21 -7.61 21.46 -27.17
C CYS A 21 -8.98 20.82 -26.87
N ARG A 22 -10.09 21.54 -27.04
CA ARG A 22 -11.45 20.97 -27.01
C ARG A 22 -11.77 20.16 -28.26
N THR A 23 -11.26 20.56 -29.41
CA THR A 23 -11.55 19.94 -30.71
C THR A 23 -10.69 18.71 -30.99
N ILE A 24 -9.43 18.69 -30.53
CA ILE A 24 -8.45 17.62 -30.81
C ILE A 24 -8.60 16.42 -29.85
N LEU A 25 -9.13 16.58 -28.64
CA LEU A 25 -9.26 15.48 -27.69
C LEU A 25 -10.73 15.05 -27.55
N PRO A 26 -11.10 13.83 -28.01
CA PRO A 26 -12.45 13.31 -27.82
C PRO A 26 -12.78 13.30 -26.32
N PHE A 27 -13.73 14.12 -25.92
CA PHE A 27 -14.20 14.29 -24.54
C PHE A 27 -14.62 12.96 -23.90
N SER A 28 -14.98 11.96 -24.71
CA SER A 28 -15.30 10.59 -24.34
C SER A 28 -14.09 9.74 -23.90
N LEU A 29 -12.88 9.99 -24.41
CA LEU A 29 -11.66 9.28 -23.97
C LEU A 29 -11.16 9.77 -22.61
N LYS A 30 -11.30 11.07 -22.33
CA LYS A 30 -10.99 11.65 -21.01
C LYS A 30 -11.90 11.09 -19.92
N LYS A 31 -13.22 11.01 -20.16
CA LYS A 31 -14.17 10.42 -19.21
C LYS A 31 -13.88 8.95 -18.90
N LYS A 32 -13.59 8.13 -19.93
CA LYS A 32 -13.25 6.71 -19.75
C LYS A 32 -11.93 6.50 -18.99
N ARG A 33 -10.92 7.33 -19.23
CA ARG A 33 -9.66 7.31 -18.47
C ARG A 33 -9.87 7.71 -17.02
N LEU A 34 -10.64 8.76 -16.76
CA LEU A 34 -10.94 9.20 -15.39
C LEU A 34 -11.73 8.13 -14.61
N THR A 35 -12.69 7.46 -15.24
CA THR A 35 -13.40 6.32 -14.61
C THR A 35 -12.50 5.11 -14.37
N ALA A 36 -11.54 4.85 -15.27
CA ALA A 36 -10.59 3.75 -15.10
C ALA A 36 -9.57 4.04 -13.99
N ILE A 37 -9.12 5.29 -13.86
CA ILE A 37 -8.25 5.75 -12.76
C ILE A 37 -9.00 5.63 -11.43
N ALA A 38 -10.23 6.15 -11.34
CA ALA A 38 -11.04 6.04 -10.13
C ALA A 38 -11.32 4.57 -9.74
N ALA A 39 -11.56 3.70 -10.72
CA ALA A 39 -11.72 2.27 -10.47
C ALA A 39 -10.42 1.63 -9.96
N ALA A 40 -9.26 2.01 -10.52
CA ALA A 40 -7.96 1.52 -10.05
C ALA A 40 -7.63 2.01 -8.62
N GLU A 41 -7.94 3.28 -8.31
CA GLU A 41 -7.81 3.84 -6.96
C GLU A 41 -8.71 3.09 -5.97
N GLN A 42 -9.98 2.87 -6.30
CA GLN A 42 -10.90 2.12 -5.44
C GLN A 42 -10.45 0.65 -5.23
N GLN A 43 -9.91 0.00 -6.27
CA GLN A 43 -9.34 -1.34 -6.11
C GLN A 43 -8.11 -1.33 -5.21
N LEU A 44 -7.24 -0.32 -5.36
CA LEU A 44 -6.06 -0.16 -4.51
C LEU A 44 -6.45 0.08 -3.04
N GLU A 45 -7.40 0.98 -2.78
CA GLU A 45 -7.93 1.24 -1.43
C GLU A 45 -8.50 -0.04 -0.81
N LYS A 46 -9.26 -0.80 -1.60
CA LYS A 46 -9.79 -2.09 -1.15
C LYS A 46 -8.67 -3.06 -0.80
N GLN A 47 -7.70 -3.24 -1.69
CA GLN A 47 -6.53 -4.10 -1.45
C GLN A 47 -5.74 -3.69 -0.21
N GLN A 48 -5.53 -2.39 -0.02
CA GLN A 48 -4.86 -1.86 1.15
C GLN A 48 -5.66 -2.17 2.43
N SER A 49 -6.97 -1.94 2.41
CA SER A 49 -7.84 -2.23 3.56
C SER A 49 -7.86 -3.73 3.93
N GLU A 50 -7.87 -4.61 2.93
CA GLU A 50 -7.80 -6.07 3.12
C GLU A 50 -6.43 -6.48 3.68
N ASN A 51 -5.35 -5.85 3.20
CA ASN A 51 -4.00 -6.07 3.72
C ASN A 51 -3.88 -5.66 5.19
N LEU A 52 -4.32 -4.45 5.54
CA LEU A 52 -4.29 -3.94 6.91
C LEU A 52 -5.13 -4.81 7.85
N LYS A 53 -6.32 -5.24 7.41
CA LYS A 53 -7.15 -6.17 8.19
C LYS A 53 -6.43 -7.49 8.43
N TRP A 54 -5.83 -8.08 7.39
CA TRP A 54 -5.07 -9.31 7.53
C TRP A 54 -3.87 -9.15 8.49
N GLN A 55 -3.15 -8.02 8.44
CA GLN A 55 -2.05 -7.72 9.37
C GLN A 55 -2.56 -7.66 10.82
N GLN A 56 -3.67 -6.96 11.07
CA GLN A 56 -4.29 -6.88 12.40
C GLN A 56 -4.72 -8.26 12.92
N ASP A 57 -5.43 -9.03 12.09
CA ASP A 57 -5.87 -10.38 12.46
C ASP A 57 -4.67 -11.28 12.81
N CYS A 58 -3.60 -11.20 12.01
CA CYS A 58 -2.36 -11.93 12.26
C CYS A 58 -1.66 -11.49 13.54
N PHE A 59 -1.61 -10.18 13.82
CA PHE A 59 -1.02 -9.63 15.03
C PHE A 59 -1.74 -10.12 16.29
N HIS A 60 -3.07 -10.05 16.29
CA HIS A 60 -3.88 -10.56 17.38
C HIS A 60 -3.68 -12.06 17.58
N GLN A 61 -3.63 -12.81 16.48
CA GLN A 61 -3.44 -14.26 16.52
C GLN A 61 -2.07 -14.64 17.09
N ILE A 62 -0.96 -14.02 16.66
CA ILE A 62 0.36 -14.35 17.22
C ILE A 62 0.48 -13.98 18.70
N LEU A 63 -0.09 -12.84 19.12
CA LEU A 63 -0.12 -12.47 20.53
C LEU A 63 -0.93 -13.46 21.37
N ARG A 64 -2.08 -13.89 20.85
CA ARG A 64 -2.92 -14.92 21.48
C ARG A 64 -2.17 -16.25 21.61
N LEU A 65 -1.55 -16.73 20.53
CA LEU A 65 -0.78 -17.98 20.55
C LEU A 65 0.38 -17.91 21.54
N LYS A 66 1.14 -16.81 21.56
CA LYS A 66 2.20 -16.59 22.55
C LYS A 66 1.67 -16.57 23.99
N GLY A 67 0.52 -15.96 24.22
CA GLY A 67 -0.15 -15.98 25.53
C GLY A 67 -0.48 -17.41 25.97
N LEU A 68 -1.16 -18.16 25.10
CA LEU A 68 -1.52 -19.56 25.35
C LEU A 68 -0.29 -20.46 25.55
N CYS A 69 0.81 -20.22 24.81
CA CYS A 69 2.05 -20.97 24.97
C CYS A 69 2.70 -20.69 26.34
N ARG A 70 2.72 -19.43 26.78
CA ARG A 70 3.22 -19.06 28.12
C ARG A 70 2.42 -19.68 29.25
N GLU A 71 1.13 -19.90 29.04
CA GLU A 71 0.24 -20.59 29.98
C GLU A 71 0.37 -22.13 29.89
N GLY A 72 1.19 -22.65 28.96
CA GLY A 72 1.38 -24.10 28.76
C GLY A 72 0.19 -24.80 28.10
N ILE A 73 -0.74 -24.05 27.51
CA ILE A 73 -1.96 -24.57 26.86
C ILE A 73 -1.64 -25.12 25.47
N ILE A 74 -0.74 -24.46 24.75
CA ILE A 74 -0.24 -24.91 23.44
C ILE A 74 1.28 -25.05 23.47
N ALA A 75 1.82 -25.84 22.55
CA ALA A 75 3.26 -25.98 22.39
C ALA A 75 3.85 -24.88 21.49
N GLU A 76 5.15 -24.62 21.66
CA GLU A 76 5.89 -23.56 20.96
C GLU A 76 6.04 -23.82 19.46
N ASP A 77 5.88 -25.08 19.01
CA ASP A 77 5.81 -25.46 17.60
C ASP A 77 4.68 -24.72 16.88
N ARG A 78 3.50 -24.62 17.50
CA ARG A 78 2.34 -23.90 16.93
C ARG A 78 2.60 -22.40 16.75
N VAL A 79 3.32 -21.80 17.69
CA VAL A 79 3.72 -20.38 17.60
C VAL A 79 4.73 -20.21 16.47
N SER A 80 5.70 -21.12 16.39
CA SER A 80 6.78 -21.07 15.39
C SER A 80 6.26 -21.33 13.97
N ASP A 81 5.34 -22.28 13.78
CA ASP A 81 4.70 -22.55 12.49
C ASP A 81 3.89 -21.35 12.00
N PHE A 82 3.10 -20.74 12.89
CA PHE A 82 2.34 -19.54 12.56
C PHE A 82 3.27 -18.38 12.19
N ARG A 83 4.34 -18.19 12.97
CA ARG A 83 5.35 -17.16 12.72
C ARG A 83 6.01 -17.33 11.35
N ALA A 84 6.45 -18.54 11.03
CA ALA A 84 7.08 -18.85 9.74
C ALA A 84 6.12 -18.57 8.57
N HIS A 85 4.87 -19.05 8.67
CA HIS A 85 3.85 -18.83 7.65
C HIS A 85 3.50 -17.34 7.47
N LEU A 86 3.42 -16.58 8.57
CA LEU A 86 3.17 -15.14 8.54
C LEU A 86 4.28 -14.41 7.77
N LEU A 87 5.54 -14.69 8.10
CA LEU A 87 6.69 -14.05 7.46
C LEU A 87 6.81 -14.44 5.98
N GLU A 88 6.59 -15.72 5.67
CA GLU A 88 6.54 -16.20 4.29
C GLU A 88 5.45 -15.47 3.49
N THR A 89 4.25 -15.31 4.06
CA THR A 89 3.13 -14.63 3.39
C THR A 89 3.42 -13.15 3.16
N LEU A 90 4.06 -12.46 4.12
CA LEU A 90 4.47 -11.07 3.96
C LEU A 90 5.41 -10.86 2.77
N VAL A 91 6.38 -11.77 2.62
CA VAL A 91 7.42 -11.69 1.59
C VAL A 91 6.94 -12.25 0.24
N SER A 92 6.07 -13.26 0.22
CA SER A 92 5.64 -13.95 -1.01
C SER A 92 4.63 -13.18 -1.86
N SER A 93 4.16 -12.04 -1.38
CA SER A 93 3.25 -11.19 -2.15
C SER A 93 3.86 -10.74 -3.49
N PRO A 94 3.09 -10.72 -4.60
CA PRO A 94 3.63 -10.47 -5.94
C PRO A 94 4.33 -9.11 -6.05
N ALA A 95 5.58 -9.12 -6.51
CA ALA A 95 6.44 -7.94 -6.58
C ALA A 95 6.11 -6.99 -7.75
N GLU A 96 5.36 -7.45 -8.75
CA GLU A 96 5.29 -6.78 -10.05
C GLU A 96 4.53 -5.45 -10.02
N TYR A 97 3.61 -5.25 -9.06
CA TYR A 97 2.82 -4.01 -8.94
C TYR A 97 2.32 -3.72 -7.51
N GLU A 98 3.09 -4.07 -6.48
CA GLU A 98 2.66 -3.75 -5.12
C GLU A 98 2.79 -2.25 -4.84
N ALA A 99 1.69 -1.53 -4.55
CA ALA A 99 1.75 -0.09 -4.34
C ALA A 99 2.66 0.29 -3.15
N SER A 100 3.39 1.41 -3.25
CA SER A 100 4.34 1.86 -2.22
C SER A 100 3.71 2.00 -0.84
N VAL A 101 2.41 2.31 -0.77
CA VAL A 101 1.66 2.41 0.49
C VAL A 101 1.55 1.05 1.17
N ILE A 102 1.24 -0.03 0.43
CA ILE A 102 1.14 -1.38 0.97
C ILE A 102 2.52 -1.88 1.45
N LEU A 103 3.59 -1.56 0.72
CA LEU A 103 4.95 -1.88 1.17
C LEU A 103 5.33 -1.16 2.48
N LYS A 104 4.96 0.12 2.63
CA LYS A 104 5.15 0.85 3.90
C LYS A 104 4.38 0.22 5.04
N ASP A 105 3.14 -0.19 4.80
CA ASP A 105 2.30 -0.85 5.80
C ASP A 105 2.96 -2.16 6.26
N LYS A 106 3.46 -2.99 5.32
CA LYS A 106 4.20 -4.23 5.66
C LYS A 106 5.49 -4.00 6.44
N LEU A 107 6.27 -2.98 6.06
CA LEU A 107 7.51 -2.64 6.76
C LEU A 107 7.22 -2.16 8.19
N THR A 108 6.17 -1.36 8.36
CA THR A 108 5.69 -0.92 9.68
C THR A 108 5.25 -2.13 10.51
N PHE A 109 4.48 -3.04 9.92
CA PHE A 109 4.03 -4.25 10.59
C PHE A 109 5.19 -5.15 11.05
N LEU A 110 6.24 -5.31 10.24
CA LEU A 110 7.46 -6.02 10.65
C LEU A 110 8.14 -5.35 11.87
N GLN A 111 8.17 -4.02 11.91
CA GLN A 111 8.70 -3.29 13.07
C GLN A 111 7.88 -3.53 14.32
N GLU A 112 6.55 -3.56 14.22
CA GLU A 112 5.67 -3.86 15.34
C GLU A 112 5.87 -5.29 15.88
N LEU A 113 6.04 -6.26 14.97
CA LEU A 113 6.29 -7.65 15.35
C LEU A 113 7.61 -7.83 16.12
N VAL A 114 8.70 -7.20 15.67
CA VAL A 114 9.98 -7.28 16.38
C VAL A 114 9.92 -6.51 17.71
N TYR A 115 9.28 -5.34 17.74
CA TYR A 115 9.07 -4.54 18.94
C TYR A 115 8.32 -5.33 20.03
N MET A 116 7.28 -6.08 19.64
CA MET A 116 6.53 -6.95 20.55
C MET A 116 7.19 -8.32 20.81
N LYS A 117 8.44 -8.50 20.35
CA LYS A 117 9.22 -9.74 20.48
C LYS A 117 8.48 -10.96 19.92
N CYS A 118 7.67 -10.76 18.88
CA CYS A 118 6.94 -11.83 18.20
C CYS A 118 7.81 -12.54 17.16
N ILE A 119 8.83 -11.86 16.67
CA ILE A 119 9.87 -12.40 15.79
C ILE A 119 11.25 -12.01 16.34
N SER A 120 12.27 -12.77 15.96
CA SER A 120 13.68 -12.47 16.23
C SER A 120 14.22 -11.37 15.31
N GLU A 121 15.40 -10.85 15.64
CA GLU A 121 16.08 -9.84 14.82
C GLU A 121 16.53 -10.42 13.47
N GLU A 122 16.96 -11.69 13.46
CA GLU A 122 17.35 -12.41 12.26
C GLU A 122 16.15 -12.63 11.32
N GLU A 123 14.99 -13.00 11.87
CA GLU A 123 13.74 -13.14 11.11
C GLU A 123 13.27 -11.78 10.55
N TYR A 124 13.39 -10.72 11.34
CA TYR A 124 13.08 -9.36 10.91
C TYR A 124 13.96 -8.94 9.73
N ASP A 125 15.28 -9.09 9.84
CA ASP A 125 16.21 -8.73 8.76
C ASP A 125 16.01 -9.59 7.51
N GLY A 126 15.72 -10.88 7.69
CA GLY A 126 15.41 -11.80 6.59
C GLY A 126 14.17 -11.38 5.81
N ALA A 127 13.09 -10.98 6.49
CA ALA A 127 11.85 -10.53 5.85
C ALA A 127 11.93 -9.09 5.34
N ARG A 128 12.69 -8.21 6.01
CA ARG A 128 12.80 -6.79 5.67
C ARG A 128 13.57 -6.55 4.38
N LYS A 129 14.70 -7.23 4.17
CA LYS A 129 15.56 -7.06 2.99
C LYS A 129 14.80 -7.15 1.64
N PRO A 130 14.01 -8.21 1.37
CA PRO A 130 13.28 -8.30 0.11
C PRO A 130 12.18 -7.23 -0.03
N LEU A 131 11.56 -6.80 1.08
CA LEU A 131 10.55 -5.73 1.04
C LEU A 131 11.16 -4.36 0.77
N LEU A 132 12.32 -4.06 1.38
CA LEU A 132 13.06 -2.83 1.10
C LEU A 132 13.56 -2.78 -0.34
N ALA A 133 14.11 -3.88 -0.86
CA ALA A 133 14.56 -3.93 -2.25
C ALA A 133 13.42 -3.63 -3.25
N ARG A 134 12.20 -4.07 -2.95
CA ARG A 134 11.00 -3.73 -3.74
C ARG A 134 10.58 -2.28 -3.57
N PHE A 135 10.69 -1.73 -2.36
CA PHE A 135 10.34 -0.34 -2.08
C PHE A 135 11.30 0.65 -2.75
N GLU A 136 12.59 0.36 -2.79
CA GLU A 136 13.62 1.17 -3.45
C GLU A 136 13.60 1.06 -4.98
N GLY A 137 13.06 -0.05 -5.51
CA GLY A 137 12.90 -0.27 -6.95
C GLY A 137 11.71 0.45 -7.59
N GLN A 138 10.99 1.30 -6.85
CA GLN A 138 9.78 2.02 -7.30
C GLN A 138 10.04 3.49 -7.65
#